data_AF-F6EXE8-F1
#
_entry.id   AF-F6EXE8-F1
#
_cell.length_a   1.000
_cell.length_b   1.000
_cell.length_c   1.000
_cell.angle_alpha   90.00
_cell.angle_beta   90.00
_cell.angle_gamma   90.00
#
_symmetry.space_group_name_H-M   'P 1'
#
loop_
_entity.id
_entity.type
_entity.pdbx_description
1 polymer ?
#
loop_
_entity_poly.entity_id
_entity_poly.type
_entity_poly.pdbx_seq_one_letter_code
_entity_poly.pdbx_strand_id
1 'polypeptide(L)' 'MDDLNYLLKREQEELLRARIAHSPAAGRVHRRRAQGYATRIRDHHLPYRSPRRDGSIFFNPFPFNAEGGQA' A
#
# COMPACT_ATOMS: atom_id res chain seq x y z
N MET A 1 -4.87 15.21 -10.87
CA MET A 1 -5.12 14.07 -9.96
C MET A 1 -4.48 12.86 -10.57
N ASP A 2 -3.61 12.16 -9.84
CA ASP A 2 -3.12 10.85 -10.28
C ASP A 2 -4.24 9.82 -10.17
N ASP A 3 -4.32 8.90 -11.14
CA ASP A 3 -5.26 7.79 -11.12
C ASP A 3 -4.97 6.86 -9.92
N LEU A 4 -6.00 6.53 -9.15
CA LEU A 4 -5.90 5.60 -8.02
C LEU A 4 -5.31 4.25 -8.46
N ASN A 5 -5.70 3.73 -9.63
CA ASN A 5 -5.17 2.46 -10.14
C ASN A 5 -3.67 2.54 -10.41
N TYR A 6 -3.20 3.67 -10.93
CA TYR A 6 -1.78 3.92 -11.10
C TYR A 6 -1.05 3.93 -9.74
N LEU A 7 -1.58 4.65 -8.75
CA LEU A 7 -0.97 4.71 -7.41
C LEU A 7 -0.87 3.32 -6.76
N LEU A 8 -1.93 2.51 -6.86
CA LEU A 8 -1.97 1.15 -6.35
C LEU A 8 -0.97 0.24 -7.04
N LYS A 9 -0.94 0.26 -8.37
CA LYS A 9 0.01 -0.54 -9.16
C LYS A 9 1.45 -0.19 -8.78
N ARG A 10 1.76 1.10 -8.64
CA ARG A 10 3.10 1.57 -8.29
C ARG A 10 3.50 1.22 -6.85
N GLU A 11 2.56 1.31 -5.89
CA GLU A 11 2.79 0.84 -4.52
C GLU A 11 3.20 -0.65 -4.52
N GLN A 12 2.44 -1.50 -5.21
CA GLN A 12 2.70 -2.95 -5.29
C GLN A 12 4.03 -3.27 -5.99
N GLU A 13 4.33 -2.62 -7.10
CA GLU A 13 5.61 -2.79 -7.81
C GLU A 13 6.81 -2.44 -6.92
N GLU A 14 6.74 -1.35 -6.16
CA GLU A 14 7.84 -0.97 -5.27
C GLU A 14 7.96 -1.91 -4.06
N LEU A 15 6.85 -2.45 -3.53
CA LEU A 15 6.91 -3.49 -2.49
C LEU A 15 7.57 -4.78 -3.01
N LEU A 16 7.22 -5.23 -4.22
CA LEU A 16 7.86 -6.38 -4.85
C LEU A 16 9.35 -6.12 -5.08
N ARG A 17 9.72 -4.96 -5.60
CA ARG A 17 11.13 -4.55 -5.79
C ARG A 17 11.89 -4.48 -4.48
N ALA A 18 11.26 -4.02 -3.40
CA ALA A 18 11.88 -4.03 -2.07
C ALA A 18 12.16 -5.46 -1.58
N ARG A 19 11.26 -6.41 -1.85
CA ARG A 19 11.38 -7.81 -1.45
C ARG A 19 12.47 -8.55 -2.22
N ILE A 20 12.63 -8.28 -3.52
CA ILE A 20 13.64 -8.92 -4.37
C ILE A 20 14.96 -8.13 -4.47
N ALA A 21 15.11 -7.05 -3.70
CA ALA A 21 16.29 -6.20 -3.76
C ALA A 21 17.55 -6.96 -3.27
N HIS A 22 18.59 -6.94 -4.10
CA HIS A 22 19.88 -7.59 -3.80
C HIS A 22 20.65 -6.93 -2.65
N SER A 23 20.27 -5.73 -2.20
CA SER A 23 20.93 -5.05 -1.08
C SER A 23 19.91 -4.44 -0.10
N PRO A 24 20.24 -4.41 1.21
CA PRO A 24 19.40 -3.74 2.20
C PRO A 24 19.17 -2.26 1.90
N ALA A 25 20.16 -1.58 1.30
CA ALA A 25 20.05 -0.18 0.90
C ALA A 25 19.02 0.01 -0.22
N ALA A 26 19.07 -0.81 -1.28
CA ALA A 26 18.08 -0.77 -2.35
C ALA A 26 16.69 -1.10 -1.84
N GLY A 27 16.56 -2.11 -0.96
CA GLY A 27 15.29 -2.46 -0.33
C GLY A 27 14.68 -1.33 0.51
N ARG A 28 15.51 -0.51 1.19
CA ARG A 28 15.03 0.68 1.90
C ARG A 28 14.52 1.78 0.95
N VAL A 29 15.18 1.99 -0.18
CA VAL A 29 14.75 2.98 -1.18
C VAL A 29 13.38 2.61 -1.74
N HIS A 30 13.19 1.35 -2.14
CA HIS A 30 11.91 0.86 -2.64
C HIS A 30 10.80 0.94 -1.59
N ARG A 31 11.08 0.60 -0.32
CA ARG A 31 10.12 0.79 0.78
C ARG A 31 9.70 2.25 0.97
N ARG A 32 10.64 3.20 0.92
CA ARG A 32 10.32 4.63 1.00
C ARG A 32 9.43 5.08 -0.16
N ARG A 33 9.69 4.59 -1.38
CA ARG A 33 8.84 4.89 -2.54
C ARG A 33 7.43 4.31 -2.37
N ALA A 34 7.30 3.07 -1.92
CA ALA A 34 6.01 2.45 -1.62
C ALA A 34 5.22 3.25 -0.56
N GLN A 35 5.90 3.70 0.50
CA GLN A 35 5.29 4.57 1.52
C GLN A 35 4.77 5.89 0.94
N GLY A 36 5.50 6.51 0.01
CA GLY A 36 5.05 7.71 -0.70
C GLY A 36 3.77 7.48 -1.50
N TYR A 37 3.66 6.35 -2.19
CA TYR A 37 2.42 5.96 -2.87
C TYR A 37 1.28 5.67 -1.87
N ALA A 38 1.56 4.99 -0.76
CA ALA A 38 0.58 4.70 0.29
C ALA A 38 -0.04 5.97 0.90
N THR A 39 0.76 7.00 1.14
CA THR A 39 0.27 8.31 1.61
C THR A 39 -0.67 8.94 0.58
N ARG A 40 -0.28 8.96 -0.70
CA ARG A 40 -1.11 9.51 -1.79
C ARG A 40 -2.42 8.74 -1.98
N ILE A 41 -2.42 7.42 -1.78
CA ILE A 41 -3.63 6.58 -1.79
C ILE A 41 -4.56 6.95 -0.63
N ARG A 42 -4.00 7.19 0.57
CA ARG A 42 -4.78 7.60 1.75
C ARG A 42 -5.42 8.98 1.56
N ASP A 43 -4.68 9.90 0.94
CA ASP A 43 -5.12 11.26 0.68
C ASP A 43 -5.96 11.38 -0.61
N HIS A 44 -6.19 10.26 -1.30
CA HIS A 44 -6.96 10.25 -2.54
C HIS A 44 -8.44 10.50 -2.26
N HIS A 45 -9.12 11.22 -3.16
CA HIS A 45 -10.54 11.57 -3.01
C HIS A 45 -11.48 10.35 -2.99
N LEU A 46 -11.07 9.25 -3.64
CA LEU A 46 -11.80 7.98 -3.59
C LEU A 46 -11.47 7.26 -2.27
N PRO A 47 -12.49 6.79 -1.52
CA PRO A 47 -12.33 6.26 -0.17
C PRO A 47 -11.79 4.82 -0.17
N TYR A 48 -10.64 4.58 -0.79
CA TYR A 48 -10.09 3.24 -0.96
C TYR A 48 -9.61 2.60 0.36
N ARG A 49 -8.96 3.38 1.23
CA ARG A 49 -8.53 2.97 2.59
C ARG A 49 -9.13 3.83 3.71
N SER A 50 -10.13 4.64 3.40
CA SER A 50 -10.75 5.51 4.39
C SER A 50 -11.56 4.67 5.39
N PRO A 51 -11.36 4.87 6.71
CA PRO A 51 -12.17 4.20 7.71
C PRO A 51 -13.62 4.68 7.60
N ARG A 52 -14.53 3.73 7.47
CA ARG A 52 -15.97 3.96 7.63
C ARG A 52 -16.28 4.21 9.10
N ARG A 53 -17.46 4.78 9.37
CA ARG A 53 -17.94 5.07 10.73
C ARG A 53 -18.05 3.82 11.63
N ASP A 54 -18.13 2.65 11.02
CA ASP A 54 -18.16 1.34 11.67
C ASP A 54 -16.75 0.74 11.91
N GLY A 55 -15.69 1.47 11.58
CA GLY A 55 -14.30 1.02 11.70
C GLY A 55 -13.80 0.13 10.57
N SER A 56 -14.65 -0.24 9.60
CA SER A 56 -14.26 -1.02 8.43
C SER A 56 -13.60 -0.15 7.35
N ILE A 57 -12.82 -0.74 6.45
CA ILE A 57 -12.21 -0.05 5.29
C ILE A 57 -12.72 -0.69 4.00
N PHE A 58 -13.02 0.13 2.98
CA PHE A 58 -13.57 -0.35 1.70
C PHE A 58 -12.70 -1.39 1.01
N PHE A 59 -11.38 -1.27 1.15
CA PHE A 59 -10.43 -2.29 0.76
C PHE A 59 -9.43 -2.51 1.90
N ASN A 60 -9.56 -3.65 2.58
CA ASN A 60 -8.54 -4.13 3.50
C ASN A 60 -7.55 -5.01 2.73
N PRO A 61 -6.29 -4.58 2.46
CA PRO A 61 -5.29 -5.44 1.87
C PRO A 61 -4.90 -6.62 2.79
N PHE A 62 -5.30 -6.61 4.07
CA PHE A 62 -5.26 -7.79 4.92
C PHE A 62 -6.49 -8.67 4.65
N PRO A 63 -6.33 -9.98 4.37
CA PRO A 63 -5.23 -10.84 4.80
C PRO A 63 -4.20 -11.23 3.72
N PHE A 64 -4.05 -10.51 2.60
CA PHE A 64 -3.04 -10.90 1.60
C PHE A 64 -1.57 -10.83 2.08
N ASN A 65 -1.33 -10.39 3.33
CA ASN A 65 -0.05 -10.45 4.04
C ASN A 65 -0.07 -11.27 5.36
N ALA A 66 -1.16 -11.93 5.74
CA ALA A 66 -1.15 -12.84 6.88
C ALA A 66 -2.33 -13.79 6.80
N GLU A 67 -2.03 -15.08 6.75
CA GLU A 67 -2.89 -16.13 7.25
C GLU A 67 -3.65 -15.66 8.51
N GLY A 68 -4.98 -15.79 8.50
CA GLY A 68 -5.87 -15.89 9.65
C GLY A 68 -5.64 -15.00 10.90
N GLY A 69 -6.56 -14.05 11.12
CA GLY A 69 -6.96 -13.57 12.45
C GLY A 69 -5.99 -12.60 13.13
N GLN A 70 -6.39 -11.70 14.02
CA GLN A 70 -7.65 -11.46 14.71
C GLN A 70 -7.79 -9.94 14.91
N ALA A 71 -9.05 -9.49 14.89
CA ALA A 71 -9.47 -8.24 15.53
C ALA A 71 -9.55 -8.46 17.06
#